data_AF-A0A292YQR5-F1
#
_entry.id   AF-A0A292YQR5-F1
#
_cell.length_a   1.000
_cell.length_b   1.000
_cell.length_c   1.000
_cell.angle_alpha   90.00
_cell.angle_beta   90.00
_cell.angle_gamma   90.00
#
_symmetry.space_group_name_H-M   'P 1'
#
loop_
_entity.id
_entity.type
_entity.pdbx_description
1 polymer ?
#
loop_
_entity_poly.entity_id
_entity_poly.type
_entity_poly.pdbx_seq_one_letter_code
_entity_poly.pdbx_strand_id
1 'polypeptide(L)'
;MAVATRSDTPGDGELSATYTRGFTITNLSSHPLKLLSVAGNTHQEDGVPTIGSTVEPGFSTRFEVTWLYGAYRDIKAQFAVLDAQGTPIGTYHATMKVFQTNPVGPSIASEAAISPGLGEVQAGRDQLTVLDMPGTVVDVPAGQGQQQAEILDRFCAGNPSATCTFVPTGRDKNAYTGMHPAKGIVYNNTPLEQFDQYTWTDTASVTHSVELSASVQATLLKIVEVSLSATYGHTWTQEHQFSISQTLNLPAYHKGWLDVRDPVVRDTGDFTVTLGNTTWKLHGVSFDSPDLTRPVIYVKQAVPMTPEDLVKYKPGNGFDPDVQATEGDRTAAVGLS
;
A
#
# COMPACT_ATOMS: atom_id res chain seq x y z
N MET A 1 -45.35 33.65 48.58
CA MET A 1 -45.15 33.66 47.11
C MET A 1 -43.67 33.76 46.84
N ALA A 2 -43.07 32.69 46.30
CA ALA A 2 -41.92 32.70 45.41
C ALA A 2 -41.78 31.26 44.89
N VAL A 3 -42.09 31.07 43.61
CA VAL A 3 -41.95 29.82 42.88
C VAL A 3 -40.50 29.73 42.41
N ALA A 4 -39.80 28.65 42.72
CA ALA A 4 -38.49 28.34 42.13
C ALA A 4 -38.69 27.25 41.08
N THR A 5 -38.60 27.65 39.81
CA THR A 5 -38.57 26.78 38.63
C THR A 5 -37.21 26.08 38.54
N ARG A 6 -37.21 24.73 38.51
CA ARG A 6 -36.03 23.97 38.07
C ARG A 6 -35.92 24.06 36.55
N SER A 7 -34.78 24.54 36.08
CA SER A 7 -34.34 24.45 34.69
C SER A 7 -33.66 23.09 34.49
N ASP A 8 -34.30 22.19 33.74
CA ASP A 8 -33.63 21.01 33.20
C ASP A 8 -32.86 21.42 31.94
N THR A 9 -31.53 21.31 32.00
CA THR A 9 -30.67 21.30 30.81
C THR A 9 -30.30 19.83 30.56
N PRO A 10 -30.56 19.25 29.37
CA PRO A 10 -30.09 17.92 29.05
C PRO A 10 -28.57 17.96 28.92
N GLY A 11 -27.87 17.28 29.83
CA GLY A 11 -26.43 17.05 29.71
C GLY A 11 -26.18 15.90 28.74
N ASP A 12 -25.26 16.13 27.81
CA ASP A 12 -24.68 15.16 26.89
C ASP A 12 -24.11 13.96 27.67
N GLY A 13 -24.93 12.93 27.84
CA GLY A 13 -24.54 11.68 28.46
C GLY A 13 -23.95 10.74 27.41
N GLU A 14 -22.62 10.68 27.38
CA GLU A 14 -21.88 9.58 26.78
C GLU A 14 -22.47 8.24 27.31
N LEU A 15 -23.03 7.42 26.41
CA LEU A 15 -23.68 6.15 26.78
C LEU A 15 -22.67 5.25 27.50
N SER A 16 -22.83 5.09 28.81
CA SER A 16 -21.89 4.31 29.62
C SER A 16 -21.88 2.84 29.15
N ALA A 17 -20.67 2.27 29.01
CA ALA A 17 -20.34 0.91 28.57
C ALA A 17 -20.95 -0.24 29.41
N THR A 18 -21.91 0.03 30.29
CA THR A 18 -22.53 -0.93 31.22
C THR A 18 -23.71 -1.68 30.58
N TYR A 19 -24.33 -1.12 29.54
CA TYR A 19 -25.60 -1.62 28.99
C TYR A 19 -25.54 -2.16 27.56
N THR A 20 -24.42 -2.09 26.83
CA THR A 20 -24.33 -2.67 25.48
C THR A 20 -23.47 -3.94 25.47
N ARG A 21 -23.64 -4.77 24.44
CA ARG A 21 -22.79 -5.91 24.15
C ARG A 21 -22.29 -5.79 22.72
N GLY A 22 -20.96 -5.81 22.60
CA GLY A 22 -20.29 -5.74 21.31
C GLY A 22 -20.34 -7.08 20.58
N PHE A 23 -20.55 -7.02 19.28
CA PHE A 23 -20.37 -8.12 18.34
C PHE A 23 -19.45 -7.63 17.22
N THR A 24 -18.42 -8.39 16.91
CA THR A 24 -17.47 -8.08 15.85
C THR A 24 -17.67 -9.04 14.70
N ILE A 25 -17.83 -8.49 13.50
CA ILE A 25 -17.85 -9.24 12.25
C ILE A 25 -16.53 -9.00 11.55
N THR A 26 -15.73 -10.05 11.39
CA THR A 26 -14.44 -10.02 10.71
C THR A 26 -14.55 -10.66 9.34
N ASN A 27 -14.14 -9.94 8.31
CA ASN A 27 -14.06 -10.45 6.95
C ASN A 27 -12.65 -11.01 6.68
N LEU A 28 -12.48 -12.33 6.71
CA LEU A 28 -11.27 -13.03 6.28
C LEU A 28 -11.50 -13.78 4.96
N SER A 29 -12.50 -13.38 4.18
CA SER A 29 -12.78 -13.88 2.84
C SER A 29 -12.13 -12.98 1.78
N SER A 30 -12.07 -13.43 0.53
CA SER A 30 -11.59 -12.60 -0.59
C SER A 30 -12.61 -11.59 -1.09
N HIS A 31 -13.84 -11.64 -0.57
CA HIS A 31 -14.97 -10.87 -1.05
C HIS A 31 -15.32 -9.70 -0.13
N PRO A 32 -15.54 -8.49 -0.64
CA PRO A 32 -16.07 -7.39 0.17
C PRO A 32 -17.49 -7.70 0.67
N LEU A 33 -17.81 -7.29 1.90
CA LEU A 33 -19.13 -7.46 2.51
C LEU A 33 -19.83 -6.11 2.67
N LYS A 34 -20.85 -5.84 1.86
CA LYS A 34 -21.61 -4.58 1.94
C LYS A 34 -22.86 -4.74 2.79
N LEU A 35 -22.98 -3.98 3.88
CA LEU A 35 -24.14 -4.00 4.76
C LEU A 35 -25.38 -3.47 4.03
N LEU A 36 -26.39 -4.31 3.86
CA LEU A 36 -27.64 -3.97 3.17
C LEU A 36 -28.73 -3.52 4.15
N SER A 37 -28.85 -4.20 5.27
CA SER A 37 -29.90 -3.94 6.25
C SER A 37 -29.53 -4.46 7.64
N VAL A 38 -30.15 -3.85 8.64
CA VAL A 38 -30.18 -4.33 10.02
C VAL A 38 -31.65 -4.36 10.44
N ALA A 39 -32.12 -5.51 10.91
CA ALA A 39 -33.51 -5.75 11.26
C ALA A 39 -33.62 -6.56 12.56
N GLY A 40 -34.85 -6.84 12.99
CA GLY A 40 -35.15 -7.57 14.22
C GLY A 40 -35.49 -6.61 15.36
N ASN A 41 -35.11 -6.98 16.58
CA ASN A 41 -35.41 -6.23 17.79
C ASN A 41 -34.37 -5.11 18.00
N THR A 42 -34.23 -4.21 17.04
CA THR A 42 -33.34 -3.05 17.13
C THR A 42 -33.92 -1.99 18.07
N HIS A 43 -33.06 -1.17 18.65
CA HIS A 43 -33.41 -0.07 19.53
C HIS A 43 -32.54 1.15 19.21
N GLN A 44 -33.01 2.34 19.58
CA GLN A 44 -32.38 3.60 19.18
C GLN A 44 -30.94 3.76 19.70
N GLU A 45 -30.59 3.15 20.84
CA GLU A 45 -29.22 3.22 21.38
C GLU A 45 -28.31 2.10 20.88
N ASP A 46 -28.77 1.23 19.97
CA ASP A 46 -27.88 0.24 19.37
C ASP A 46 -26.87 0.94 18.44
N GLY A 47 -25.59 0.66 18.62
CA GLY A 47 -24.53 1.12 17.74
C GLY A 47 -24.41 0.20 16.53
N VAL A 48 -25.02 0.56 15.41
CA VAL A 48 -24.94 -0.21 14.17
C VAL A 48 -24.06 0.50 13.14
N PRO A 49 -23.25 -0.22 12.35
CA PRO A 49 -22.55 0.38 11.22
C PRO A 49 -23.54 0.99 10.23
N THR A 50 -23.11 2.04 9.52
CA THR A 50 -23.92 2.71 8.51
C THR A 50 -24.36 1.72 7.43
N ILE A 51 -25.66 1.65 7.14
CA ILE A 51 -26.18 0.87 6.02
C ILE A 51 -25.52 1.35 4.72
N GLY A 52 -25.04 0.43 3.90
CA GLY A 52 -24.28 0.68 2.70
C GLY A 52 -22.77 0.70 2.89
N SER A 53 -22.27 0.66 4.13
CA SER A 53 -20.84 0.48 4.41
C SER A 53 -20.33 -0.89 3.95
N THR A 54 -19.05 -0.94 3.57
CA THR A 54 -18.38 -2.18 3.12
C THR A 54 -17.31 -2.58 4.13
N VAL A 55 -17.31 -3.85 4.51
CA VAL A 55 -16.22 -4.49 5.25
C VAL A 55 -15.30 -5.15 4.23
N GLU A 56 -14.18 -4.50 3.95
CA GLU A 56 -13.18 -5.01 3.02
C GLU A 56 -12.50 -6.28 3.55
N PRO A 57 -11.94 -7.13 2.67
CA PRO A 57 -11.12 -8.26 3.08
C PRO A 57 -10.02 -7.86 4.07
N GLY A 58 -9.95 -8.59 5.19
CA GLY A 58 -8.99 -8.37 6.27
C GLY A 58 -9.43 -7.35 7.32
N PHE A 59 -10.61 -6.73 7.16
CA PHE A 59 -11.14 -5.76 8.10
C PHE A 59 -12.30 -6.32 8.92
N SER A 60 -12.67 -5.59 9.96
CA SER A 60 -13.81 -5.92 10.83
C SER A 60 -14.73 -4.73 10.98
N THR A 61 -15.99 -5.02 11.29
CA THR A 61 -16.96 -4.03 11.74
C THR A 61 -17.57 -4.46 13.06
N ARG A 62 -18.10 -3.50 13.83
CA ARG A 62 -18.59 -3.74 15.19
C ARG A 62 -20.03 -3.26 15.33
N PHE A 63 -20.83 -4.09 15.98
CA PHE A 63 -22.19 -3.80 16.40
C PHE A 63 -22.23 -3.72 17.92
N GLU A 64 -22.93 -2.74 18.47
CA GLU A 64 -23.20 -2.62 19.89
C GLU A 64 -24.69 -2.81 20.11
N VAL A 65 -25.07 -3.89 20.79
CA VAL A 65 -26.47 -4.24 21.03
C VAL A 65 -26.83 -3.94 22.47
N THR A 66 -27.84 -3.11 22.67
CA THR A 66 -28.26 -2.69 24.01
C THR A 66 -28.95 -3.84 24.75
N TRP A 67 -28.46 -4.17 25.93
CA TRP A 67 -29.11 -5.06 26.86
C TRP A 67 -30.20 -4.29 27.63
N LEU A 68 -31.41 -4.84 27.59
CA LEU A 68 -32.54 -4.38 28.39
C LEU A 68 -32.95 -5.50 29.34
N TYR A 69 -33.11 -5.18 30.62
CA TYR A 69 -33.47 -6.18 31.64
C TYR A 69 -34.76 -6.91 31.28
N GLY A 70 -34.76 -8.24 31.37
CA GLY A 70 -35.91 -9.07 31.01
C GLY A 70 -36.22 -9.15 29.50
N ALA A 71 -35.45 -8.49 28.63
CA ALA A 71 -35.67 -8.53 27.20
C ALA A 71 -34.83 -9.62 26.51
N TYR A 72 -35.37 -10.15 25.41
CA TYR A 72 -34.64 -10.94 24.43
C TYR A 72 -34.43 -10.08 23.18
N ARG A 73 -33.17 -9.74 22.90
CA ARG A 73 -32.76 -8.96 21.74
C ARG A 73 -32.20 -9.91 20.69
N ASP A 74 -32.69 -9.79 19.46
CA ASP A 74 -32.29 -10.58 18.31
C ASP A 74 -32.20 -9.64 17.12
N ILE A 75 -30.97 -9.27 16.76
CA ILE A 75 -30.66 -8.33 15.70
C ILE A 75 -30.04 -9.09 14.55
N LYS A 76 -30.54 -8.83 13.34
CA LYS A 76 -30.13 -9.52 12.11
C LYS A 76 -29.53 -8.51 11.16
N ALA A 77 -28.24 -8.66 10.88
CA ALA A 77 -27.55 -7.91 9.84
C ALA A 77 -27.47 -8.76 8.56
N GLN A 78 -27.77 -8.14 7.43
CA GLN A 78 -27.65 -8.75 6.11
C GLN A 78 -26.62 -7.99 5.29
N PHE A 79 -25.67 -8.72 4.72
CA PHE A 79 -24.63 -8.21 3.84
C PHE A 79 -24.80 -8.81 2.45
N ALA A 80 -24.50 -8.02 1.42
CA ALA A 80 -24.17 -8.52 0.10
C ALA A 80 -22.70 -8.95 0.10
N VAL A 81 -22.43 -10.16 -0.38
CA VAL A 81 -21.09 -10.62 -0.74
C VAL A 81 -20.84 -10.14 -2.16
N LEU A 82 -19.77 -9.38 -2.37
CA LEU A 82 -19.46 -8.75 -3.66
C LEU A 82 -18.30 -9.45 -4.38
N ASP A 83 -18.33 -9.44 -5.71
CA ASP A 83 -17.15 -9.75 -6.52
C ASP A 83 -16.20 -8.53 -6.62
N ALA A 84 -15.11 -8.69 -7.37
CA ALA A 84 -14.11 -7.64 -7.59
C ALA A 84 -14.66 -6.41 -8.33
N GLN A 85 -15.79 -6.54 -9.03
CA GLN A 85 -16.46 -5.46 -9.75
C GLN A 85 -17.56 -4.79 -8.90
N GLY A 86 -17.76 -5.24 -7.66
CA GLY A 86 -18.79 -4.74 -6.77
C GLY A 86 -20.18 -5.30 -7.04
N THR A 87 -20.29 -6.37 -7.84
CA THR A 87 -21.56 -7.03 -8.15
C THR A 87 -21.92 -8.01 -7.01
N PRO A 88 -23.17 -8.00 -6.51
CA PRO A 88 -23.61 -8.99 -5.52
C PRO A 88 -23.60 -10.41 -6.10
N ILE A 89 -22.83 -11.29 -5.48
CA ILE A 89 -22.75 -12.72 -5.83
C ILE A 89 -23.40 -13.63 -4.80
N GLY A 90 -23.81 -13.08 -3.66
CA GLY A 90 -24.61 -13.75 -2.65
C GLY A 90 -24.82 -12.89 -1.41
N THR A 91 -25.23 -13.53 -0.32
CA THR A 91 -25.49 -12.89 0.96
C THR A 91 -24.77 -13.56 2.10
N TYR A 92 -24.43 -12.74 3.10
CA TYR A 92 -24.00 -13.16 4.42
C TYR A 92 -24.98 -12.59 5.45
N HIS A 93 -25.43 -13.44 6.37
CA HIS A 93 -26.35 -13.09 7.44
C HIS A 93 -25.67 -13.29 8.79
N ALA A 94 -25.75 -12.29 9.65
CA ALA A 94 -25.29 -12.36 11.03
C ALA A 94 -26.48 -12.08 11.95
N THR A 95 -26.68 -12.96 12.93
CA THR A 95 -27.68 -12.81 13.99
C THR A 95 -26.96 -12.62 15.31
N MET A 96 -27.25 -11.54 16.00
CA MET A 96 -26.63 -11.12 17.26
C MET A 96 -27.71 -11.10 18.33
N LYS A 97 -27.51 -11.90 19.37
CA LYS A 97 -28.51 -12.14 20.41
C LYS A 97 -28.00 -11.66 21.74
N VAL A 98 -28.78 -10.83 22.43
CA VAL A 98 -28.52 -10.41 23.82
C VAL A 98 -29.75 -10.76 24.64
N PHE A 99 -29.58 -11.61 25.65
CA PHE A 99 -30.68 -12.17 26.41
C PHE A 99 -30.29 -12.40 27.85
N GLN A 100 -31.26 -12.69 28.72
CA GLN A 100 -30.99 -13.02 30.12
C GLN A 100 -30.95 -14.53 30.32
N THR A 101 -29.89 -15.04 30.93
CA THR A 101 -29.91 -16.37 31.57
C THR A 101 -29.87 -16.17 33.08
N ASN A 102 -30.87 -16.71 33.78
CA ASN A 102 -30.97 -16.58 35.23
C ASN A 102 -29.73 -17.19 35.94
N PRO A 103 -29.22 -16.61 37.05
CA PRO A 103 -29.35 -15.24 37.56
C PRO A 103 -28.10 -14.36 37.24
N VAL A 104 -27.28 -14.72 36.23
CA VAL A 104 -25.89 -14.24 36.10
C VAL A 104 -25.74 -13.00 35.19
N GLY A 105 -26.84 -12.31 34.86
CA GLY A 105 -26.83 -11.11 34.02
C GLY A 105 -26.95 -11.39 32.52
N PRO A 106 -26.62 -10.41 31.65
CA PRO A 106 -26.78 -10.54 30.20
C PRO A 106 -25.87 -11.62 29.62
N SER A 107 -26.48 -12.51 28.86
CA SER A 107 -25.85 -13.49 28.00
C SER A 107 -25.89 -13.03 26.55
N ILE A 108 -24.93 -13.51 25.78
CA ILE A 108 -24.83 -13.24 24.36
C ILE A 108 -24.64 -14.52 23.57
N ALA A 109 -25.18 -14.54 22.37
CA ALA A 109 -24.96 -15.58 21.39
C ALA A 109 -24.96 -14.96 19.99
N SER A 110 -24.30 -15.63 19.06
CA SER A 110 -24.35 -15.23 17.66
C SER A 110 -24.52 -16.44 16.76
N GLU A 111 -25.12 -16.22 15.61
CA GLU A 111 -25.31 -17.20 14.55
C GLU A 111 -25.01 -16.51 13.22
N ALA A 112 -24.40 -17.23 12.29
CA ALA A 112 -24.13 -16.72 10.97
C ALA A 112 -24.42 -17.76 9.89
N ALA A 113 -24.69 -17.27 8.68
CA ALA A 113 -24.77 -18.08 7.48
C ALA A 113 -24.28 -17.27 6.28
N ILE A 114 -23.57 -17.92 5.37
CA ILE A 114 -23.21 -17.36 4.06
C ILE A 114 -23.86 -18.20 2.96
N SER A 115 -24.10 -17.60 1.80
CA SER A 115 -24.65 -18.30 0.64
C SER A 115 -23.79 -19.52 0.30
N PRO A 116 -24.40 -20.69 0.01
CA PRO A 116 -23.67 -21.92 -0.26
C PRO A 116 -22.63 -21.76 -1.38
N GLY A 117 -21.44 -22.30 -1.15
CA GLY A 117 -20.34 -22.28 -2.13
C GLY A 117 -19.51 -20.99 -2.15
N LEU A 118 -19.90 -19.94 -1.43
CA LEU A 118 -19.10 -18.72 -1.32
C LEU A 118 -18.09 -18.75 -0.17
N GLY A 119 -18.28 -19.62 0.82
CA GLY A 119 -17.37 -19.68 1.95
C GLY A 119 -17.93 -20.40 3.17
N GLU A 120 -17.22 -20.21 4.28
CA GLU A 120 -17.58 -20.72 5.59
C GLU A 120 -17.72 -19.58 6.59
N VAL A 121 -18.48 -19.82 7.65
CA VAL A 121 -18.65 -18.87 8.75
C VAL A 121 -18.26 -19.53 10.06
N GLN A 122 -17.50 -18.82 10.87
CA GLN A 122 -17.18 -19.21 12.24
C GLN A 122 -17.89 -18.25 13.18
N ALA A 123 -18.88 -18.76 13.92
CA ALA A 123 -19.65 -17.97 14.89
C ALA A 123 -19.23 -18.32 16.32
N GLY A 124 -18.55 -17.40 16.98
CA GLY A 124 -18.34 -17.37 18.41
C GLY A 124 -19.51 -16.73 19.15
N ARG A 125 -19.32 -16.37 20.43
CA ARG A 125 -20.37 -15.70 21.21
C ARG A 125 -20.63 -14.27 20.74
N ASP A 126 -19.55 -13.54 20.47
CA ASP A 126 -19.50 -12.13 20.06
C ASP A 126 -18.63 -11.90 18.82
N GLN A 127 -17.93 -12.92 18.33
CA GLN A 127 -17.07 -12.85 17.15
C GLN A 127 -17.69 -13.66 16.02
N LEU A 128 -17.92 -13.05 14.88
CA LEU A 128 -18.35 -13.74 13.66
C LEU A 128 -17.31 -13.53 12.58
N THR A 129 -16.78 -14.61 12.04
CA THR A 129 -15.74 -14.55 11.00
C THR A 129 -16.26 -15.17 9.72
N VAL A 130 -16.09 -14.44 8.61
CA VAL A 130 -16.38 -14.93 7.26
C VAL A 130 -15.08 -15.34 6.59
N LEU A 131 -15.07 -16.53 6.00
CA LEU A 131 -13.91 -17.13 5.34
C LEU A 131 -14.33 -17.59 3.93
N ASP A 132 -13.39 -17.62 2.99
CA ASP A 132 -13.59 -18.39 1.76
C ASP A 132 -13.64 -19.90 2.06
N MET A 133 -13.99 -20.70 1.06
CA MET A 133 -13.91 -22.15 1.15
C MET A 133 -12.46 -22.59 1.47
N PRO A 134 -12.25 -23.64 2.27
CA PRO A 134 -10.91 -24.16 2.56
C PRO A 134 -10.11 -24.46 1.29
N GLY A 135 -8.88 -23.96 1.23
CA GLY A 135 -7.98 -24.17 0.09
C GLY A 135 -8.25 -23.27 -1.12
N THR A 136 -8.95 -22.16 -0.93
CA THR A 136 -9.17 -21.17 -2.01
C THR A 136 -7.84 -20.55 -2.40
N VAL A 137 -7.51 -20.61 -3.70
CA VAL A 137 -6.29 -20.04 -4.26
C VAL A 137 -6.66 -19.03 -5.33
N VAL A 138 -6.10 -17.82 -5.23
CA VAL A 138 -6.19 -16.79 -6.25
C VAL A 138 -4.82 -16.67 -6.91
N ASP A 139 -4.74 -17.07 -8.17
CA ASP A 139 -3.51 -17.00 -8.95
C ASP A 139 -3.46 -15.67 -9.71
N VAL A 140 -2.39 -14.91 -9.51
CA VAL A 140 -2.15 -13.62 -10.18
C VAL A 140 -0.87 -13.76 -11.01
N PRO A 141 -1.02 -13.94 -12.33
CA PRO A 141 0.10 -14.12 -13.24
C PRO A 141 1.08 -12.96 -13.23
N ALA A 142 2.30 -13.22 -13.70
CA ALA A 142 3.30 -12.18 -13.94
C ALA A 142 2.79 -11.15 -14.95
N GLY A 143 3.22 -9.89 -14.78
CA GLY A 143 2.81 -8.78 -15.62
C GLY A 143 1.52 -8.07 -15.17
N GLN A 144 0.83 -8.58 -14.15
CA GLN A 144 -0.37 -7.96 -13.58
C GLN A 144 -0.02 -6.93 -12.49
N GLY A 145 0.87 -6.00 -12.78
CA GLY A 145 1.49 -5.10 -11.79
C GLY A 145 0.47 -4.35 -10.90
N GLN A 146 -0.62 -3.87 -11.49
CA GLN A 146 -1.70 -3.18 -10.74
C GLN A 146 -2.41 -4.11 -9.75
N GLN A 147 -2.83 -5.29 -10.20
CA GLN A 147 -3.53 -6.24 -9.32
C GLN A 147 -2.60 -6.77 -8.22
N GLN A 148 -1.33 -7.01 -8.55
CA GLN A 148 -0.32 -7.42 -7.59
C GLN A 148 -0.10 -6.33 -6.53
N ALA A 149 0.02 -5.07 -6.95
CA ALA A 149 0.14 -3.92 -6.06
C ALA A 149 -1.05 -3.81 -5.09
N GLU A 150 -2.29 -3.89 -5.60
CA GLU A 150 -3.50 -3.78 -4.77
C GLU A 150 -3.58 -4.85 -3.67
N ILE A 151 -3.19 -6.08 -4.00
CA ILE A 151 -3.16 -7.20 -3.03
C ILE A 151 -2.06 -6.97 -1.99
N LEU A 152 -0.86 -6.60 -2.44
CA LEU A 152 0.28 -6.34 -1.56
C LEU A 152 0.04 -5.14 -0.63
N ASP A 153 -0.50 -4.05 -1.16
CA ASP A 153 -0.85 -2.85 -0.40
C ASP A 153 -1.90 -3.14 0.66
N ARG A 154 -2.90 -3.95 0.33
CA ARG A 154 -4.00 -4.26 1.24
C ARG A 154 -3.58 -5.18 2.39
N PHE A 155 -2.73 -6.16 2.12
CA PHE A 155 -2.51 -7.26 3.06
C PHE A 155 -1.14 -7.27 3.69
N CYS A 156 -0.10 -6.76 3.04
CA CYS A 156 1.26 -6.91 3.52
C CYS A 156 1.73 -5.80 4.46
N ALA A 157 1.00 -4.68 4.57
CA ALA A 157 1.29 -3.65 5.55
C ALA A 157 0.17 -3.51 6.58
N GLY A 158 0.53 -3.66 7.86
CA GLY A 158 -0.35 -3.32 8.97
C GLY A 158 -1.60 -4.20 9.14
N ASN A 159 -1.76 -5.27 8.34
CA ASN A 159 -2.84 -6.23 8.50
C ASN A 159 -2.36 -7.45 9.29
N PRO A 160 -2.69 -7.58 10.59
CA PRO A 160 -2.22 -8.69 11.42
C PRO A 160 -2.87 -10.03 11.07
N SER A 161 -3.96 -10.02 10.30
CA SER A 161 -4.68 -11.22 9.88
C SER A 161 -4.10 -11.85 8.63
N ALA A 162 -3.24 -11.13 7.92
CA ALA A 162 -2.59 -11.59 6.71
C ALA A 162 -1.13 -11.96 6.97
N THR A 163 -0.63 -12.92 6.20
CA THR A 163 0.81 -13.21 6.14
C THR A 163 1.31 -13.04 4.72
N CYS A 164 2.51 -12.50 4.55
CA CYS A 164 3.13 -12.30 3.25
C CYS A 164 4.55 -12.87 3.28
N THR A 165 4.85 -13.72 2.30
CA THR A 165 6.17 -14.31 2.11
C THR A 165 6.62 -14.13 0.68
N PHE A 166 7.92 -13.96 0.46
CA PHE A 166 8.53 -13.85 -0.85
C PHE A 166 9.46 -15.03 -1.09
N VAL A 167 9.39 -15.63 -2.27
CA VAL A 167 10.29 -16.71 -2.70
C VAL A 167 11.00 -16.27 -3.98
N PRO A 168 12.33 -16.04 -3.95
CA PRO A 168 13.08 -15.74 -5.16
C PRO A 168 12.99 -16.89 -6.17
N THR A 169 12.68 -16.58 -7.42
CA THR A 169 12.59 -17.54 -8.54
C THR A 169 13.66 -17.31 -9.59
N GLY A 170 14.28 -16.12 -9.63
CA GLY A 170 15.35 -15.82 -10.57
C GLY A 170 16.19 -14.62 -10.13
N ARG A 171 17.39 -14.53 -10.71
CA ARG A 171 18.31 -13.41 -10.49
C ARG A 171 19.10 -13.11 -11.75
N ASP A 172 18.96 -11.90 -12.26
CA ASP A 172 19.72 -11.38 -13.39
C ASP A 172 20.76 -10.35 -12.90
N LYS A 173 22.02 -10.78 -12.92
CA LYS A 173 23.18 -9.94 -12.56
C LYS A 173 23.71 -9.11 -13.73
N ASN A 174 23.10 -9.22 -14.91
CA ASN A 174 23.49 -8.47 -16.11
C ASN A 174 22.48 -7.37 -16.47
N ALA A 175 21.46 -7.17 -15.64
CA ALA A 175 20.45 -6.15 -15.85
C ALA A 175 21.03 -4.73 -15.75
N TYR A 176 20.33 -3.81 -16.43
CA TYR A 176 20.60 -2.38 -16.44
C TYR A 176 19.26 -1.64 -16.40
N THR A 177 19.26 -0.44 -15.83
CA THR A 177 18.11 0.47 -15.91
C THR A 177 17.82 0.88 -17.37
N GLY A 178 16.68 1.54 -17.58
CA GLY A 178 16.42 2.26 -18.82
C GLY A 178 17.40 3.43 -18.99
N MET A 179 17.60 3.88 -20.24
CA MET A 179 18.42 5.05 -20.52
C MET A 179 17.75 6.31 -19.94
N HIS A 180 18.48 7.10 -19.15
CA HIS A 180 17.98 8.33 -18.52
C HIS A 180 19.12 9.35 -18.34
N PRO A 181 18.84 10.67 -18.24
CA PRO A 181 19.89 11.66 -18.08
C PRO A 181 20.53 11.59 -16.70
N ALA A 182 21.87 11.51 -16.64
CA ALA A 182 22.62 11.71 -15.40
C ALA A 182 22.46 13.15 -14.91
N LYS A 183 22.65 13.36 -13.60
CA LYS A 183 22.63 14.69 -13.01
C LYS A 183 23.86 15.49 -13.48
N GLY A 184 23.56 16.62 -14.10
CA GLY A 184 24.55 17.61 -14.54
C GLY A 184 24.40 17.95 -16.02
N ILE A 185 24.31 19.25 -16.32
CA ILE A 185 24.37 19.78 -17.68
C ILE A 185 25.58 20.71 -17.75
N VAL A 186 26.38 20.53 -18.79
CA VAL A 186 27.55 21.35 -19.06
C VAL A 186 27.27 22.24 -20.27
N TYR A 187 27.81 23.45 -20.24
CA TYR A 187 27.48 24.49 -21.21
C TYR A 187 28.75 25.08 -21.79
N ASN A 188 28.79 25.21 -23.11
CA ASN A 188 29.78 26.01 -23.81
C ASN A 188 29.10 27.27 -24.35
N ASN A 189 29.18 28.35 -23.59
CA ASN A 189 28.63 29.66 -23.94
C ASN A 189 29.59 30.54 -24.75
N THR A 190 30.70 29.97 -25.22
CA THR A 190 31.76 30.71 -25.92
C THR A 190 31.63 30.52 -27.43
N PRO A 191 32.20 31.44 -28.25
CA PRO A 191 32.26 31.26 -29.70
C PRO A 191 33.26 30.19 -30.15
N LEU A 192 33.98 29.55 -29.22
CA LEU A 192 35.00 28.55 -29.50
C LEU A 192 34.52 27.18 -29.01
N GLU A 193 35.00 26.12 -29.64
CA GLU A 193 34.80 24.76 -29.16
C GLU A 193 35.57 24.52 -27.85
N GLN A 194 34.98 23.75 -26.94
CA GLN A 194 35.56 23.40 -25.64
C GLN A 194 35.77 21.88 -25.57
N PHE A 195 36.94 21.48 -25.10
CA PHE A 195 37.33 20.08 -24.92
C PHE A 195 37.83 19.88 -23.49
N ASP A 196 36.88 19.66 -22.58
CA ASP A 196 37.17 19.57 -21.16
C ASP A 196 36.67 18.25 -20.57
N GLN A 197 37.26 17.88 -19.43
CA GLN A 197 36.79 16.78 -18.61
C GLN A 197 35.72 17.31 -17.65
N TYR A 198 34.55 16.70 -17.70
CA TYR A 198 33.44 17.00 -16.79
C TYR A 198 33.11 15.77 -15.96
N THR A 199 32.48 16.01 -14.80
CA THR A 199 32.01 14.96 -13.90
C THR A 199 30.50 15.07 -13.75
N TRP A 200 29.81 13.95 -13.94
CA TRP A 200 28.38 13.79 -13.71
C TRP A 200 28.16 12.83 -12.55
N THR A 201 27.02 12.98 -11.88
CA THR A 201 26.59 12.06 -10.83
C THR A 201 25.28 11.43 -11.23
N ASP A 202 25.08 10.18 -10.89
CA ASP A 202 23.77 9.55 -10.98
C ASP A 202 23.49 8.74 -9.71
N THR A 203 22.22 8.63 -9.32
CA THR A 203 21.83 7.87 -8.14
C THR A 203 20.84 6.77 -8.51
N ALA A 204 21.31 5.53 -8.49
CA ALA A 204 20.45 4.37 -8.61
C ALA A 204 19.88 3.99 -7.24
N SER A 205 18.57 3.75 -7.20
CA SER A 205 17.85 3.29 -6.00
C SER A 205 17.11 1.99 -6.30
N VAL A 206 16.62 1.32 -5.26
CA VAL A 206 15.75 0.15 -5.46
C VAL A 206 14.52 0.55 -6.26
N THR A 207 14.22 -0.21 -7.31
CA THR A 207 12.97 -0.11 -8.04
C THR A 207 12.28 -1.47 -8.08
N HIS A 208 10.99 -1.50 -8.42
CA HIS A 208 10.21 -2.73 -8.44
C HIS A 208 9.10 -2.68 -9.49
N SER A 209 8.59 -3.85 -9.89
CA SER A 209 7.60 -3.98 -10.98
C SER A 209 6.15 -3.65 -10.60
N VAL A 210 5.88 -3.33 -9.33
CA VAL A 210 4.54 -3.05 -8.80
C VAL A 210 4.48 -1.63 -8.24
N GLU A 211 3.41 -0.87 -8.43
CA GLU A 211 3.32 0.49 -7.87
C GLU A 211 2.72 0.43 -6.46
N LEU A 212 3.54 0.68 -5.43
CA LEU A 212 3.17 0.47 -4.02
C LEU A 212 3.13 1.78 -3.24
N SER A 213 2.32 1.80 -2.18
CA SER A 213 2.38 2.86 -1.19
C SER A 213 3.70 2.83 -0.38
N ALA A 214 4.15 3.98 0.12
CA ALA A 214 5.45 4.09 0.81
C ALA A 214 5.57 3.21 2.07
N SER A 215 4.50 3.07 2.86
CA SER A 215 4.47 2.24 4.07
C SER A 215 4.57 0.75 3.73
N VAL A 216 3.90 0.33 2.66
CA VAL A 216 3.93 -1.05 2.14
C VAL A 216 5.29 -1.35 1.55
N GLN A 217 5.86 -0.43 0.79
CA GLN A 217 7.20 -0.55 0.22
C GLN A 217 8.22 -0.90 1.31
N ALA A 218 8.30 -0.13 2.41
CA ALA A 218 9.24 -0.41 3.50
C ALA A 218 9.07 -1.81 4.12
N THR A 219 7.83 -2.30 4.23
CA THR A 219 7.54 -3.63 4.79
C THR A 219 7.94 -4.74 3.82
N LEU A 220 7.60 -4.59 2.54
CA LEU A 220 7.92 -5.55 1.51
C LEU A 220 9.40 -5.63 1.21
N LEU A 221 10.09 -4.48 1.17
CA LEU A 221 11.54 -4.45 0.99
C LEU A 221 12.20 -5.32 2.07
N LYS A 222 11.80 -5.22 3.35
CA LYS A 222 12.32 -6.11 4.40
C LYS A 222 12.06 -7.60 4.16
N ILE A 223 10.85 -7.96 3.73
CA ILE A 223 10.50 -9.36 3.42
C ILE A 223 11.39 -9.89 2.29
N VAL A 224 11.57 -9.09 1.24
CA VAL A 224 12.41 -9.42 0.08
C VAL A 224 13.87 -9.51 0.49
N GLU A 225 14.41 -8.53 1.22
CA GLU A 225 15.78 -8.50 1.71
C GLU A 225 16.13 -9.75 2.51
N VAL A 226 15.27 -10.12 3.47
CA VAL A 226 15.45 -11.32 4.29
C VAL A 226 15.46 -12.58 3.42
N SER A 227 14.54 -12.66 2.46
CA SER A 227 14.41 -13.82 1.57
C SER A 227 15.61 -13.94 0.61
N LEU A 228 16.08 -12.83 0.05
CA LEU A 228 17.27 -12.77 -0.80
C LEU A 228 18.55 -13.06 -0.01
N SER A 229 18.66 -12.53 1.21
CA SER A 229 19.80 -12.81 2.10
C SER A 229 19.86 -14.29 2.46
N ALA A 230 18.71 -14.91 2.76
CA ALA A 230 18.63 -16.34 3.03
C ALA A 230 18.97 -17.21 1.81
N THR A 231 18.56 -16.78 0.61
CA THR A 231 18.74 -17.55 -0.63
C THR A 231 20.13 -17.41 -1.24
N TYR A 232 20.66 -16.18 -1.26
CA TYR A 232 21.91 -15.86 -1.96
C TYR A 232 23.08 -15.54 -1.02
N GLY A 233 22.84 -15.24 0.25
CA GLY A 233 23.92 -15.02 1.23
C GLY A 233 24.65 -13.70 1.07
N HIS A 234 23.98 -12.63 0.60
CA HIS A 234 24.58 -11.31 0.47
C HIS A 234 23.64 -10.20 0.92
N THR A 235 24.22 -9.04 1.21
CA THR A 235 23.52 -7.80 1.52
C THR A 235 22.93 -7.18 0.26
N TRP A 236 21.73 -6.64 0.40
CA TRP A 236 21.02 -5.91 -0.62
C TRP A 236 21.37 -4.42 -0.55
N THR A 237 21.73 -3.81 -1.68
CA THR A 237 22.02 -2.37 -1.74
C THR A 237 20.74 -1.61 -2.02
N GLN A 238 20.42 -0.62 -1.19
CA GLN A 238 19.22 0.19 -1.38
C GLN A 238 19.43 1.37 -2.34
N GLU A 239 20.57 2.04 -2.23
CA GLU A 239 20.90 3.23 -3.00
C GLU A 239 22.41 3.28 -3.25
N HIS A 240 22.80 3.77 -4.43
CA HIS A 240 24.18 4.03 -4.76
C HIS A 240 24.32 5.22 -5.70
N GLN A 241 25.22 6.14 -5.35
CA GLN A 241 25.58 7.25 -6.21
C GLN A 241 26.82 6.88 -7.05
N PHE A 242 26.66 6.87 -8.37
CA PHE A 242 27.72 6.72 -9.33
C PHE A 242 28.31 8.09 -9.71
N SER A 243 29.63 8.15 -9.89
CA SER A 243 30.33 9.33 -10.41
C SER A 243 31.03 8.99 -11.71
N ILE A 244 30.81 9.81 -12.72
CA ILE A 244 31.25 9.55 -14.11
C ILE A 244 32.06 10.75 -14.58
N SER A 245 33.36 10.56 -14.76
CA SER A 245 34.22 11.60 -15.33
C SER A 245 34.53 11.28 -16.80
N GLN A 246 34.12 12.17 -17.71
CA GLN A 246 34.30 11.99 -19.15
C GLN A 246 34.69 13.29 -19.84
N THR A 247 35.53 13.17 -20.86
CA THR A 247 35.84 14.30 -21.74
C THR A 247 34.72 14.49 -22.75
N LEU A 248 34.16 15.69 -22.83
CA LEU A 248 33.12 16.03 -23.79
C LEU A 248 33.62 17.15 -24.69
N ASN A 249 33.52 16.94 -26.00
CA ASN A 249 33.76 17.98 -26.96
C ASN A 249 32.45 18.75 -27.18
N LEU A 250 32.39 19.99 -26.72
CA LEU A 250 31.21 20.85 -26.84
C LEU A 250 31.48 21.92 -27.90
N PRO A 251 30.76 21.90 -29.03
CA PRO A 251 30.84 22.98 -29.99
C PRO A 251 30.41 24.32 -29.38
N ALA A 252 30.78 25.41 -30.03
CA ALA A 252 30.36 26.76 -29.64
C ALA A 252 28.83 26.82 -29.46
N TYR A 253 28.37 27.44 -28.38
CA TYR A 253 26.95 27.64 -28.06
C TYR A 253 26.13 26.34 -27.95
N HIS A 254 26.74 25.26 -27.44
CA HIS A 254 26.06 24.00 -27.15
C HIS A 254 26.00 23.70 -25.66
N LYS A 255 25.00 22.93 -25.27
CA LYS A 255 24.94 22.27 -23.97
C LYS A 255 25.02 20.77 -24.15
N GLY A 256 25.57 20.08 -23.17
CA GLY A 256 25.69 18.63 -23.18
C GLY A 256 25.45 17.99 -21.83
N TRP A 257 25.17 16.70 -21.86
CA TRP A 257 24.92 15.86 -20.70
C TRP A 257 25.26 14.41 -21.04
N LEU A 258 25.19 13.53 -20.05
CA LEU A 258 25.25 12.09 -20.27
C LEU A 258 23.87 11.49 -20.09
N ASP A 259 23.44 10.68 -21.05
CA ASP A 259 22.40 9.69 -20.79
C ASP A 259 23.08 8.40 -20.30
N VAL A 260 22.58 7.80 -19.24
CA VAL A 260 23.19 6.67 -18.55
C VAL A 260 22.23 5.50 -18.38
N ARG A 261 22.81 4.32 -18.20
CA ARG A 261 22.14 3.12 -17.69
C ARG A 261 22.95 2.59 -16.53
N ASP A 262 22.32 2.48 -15.38
CA ASP A 262 22.97 1.98 -14.17
C ASP A 262 22.94 0.48 -14.15
N PRO A 263 24.03 -0.16 -13.74
CA PRO A 263 24.05 -1.58 -13.53
C PRO A 263 23.22 -1.92 -12.30
N VAL A 264 22.29 -2.85 -12.48
CA VAL A 264 21.43 -3.33 -11.40
C VAL A 264 21.43 -4.85 -11.35
N VAL A 265 21.25 -5.40 -10.15
CA VAL A 265 20.87 -6.79 -9.97
C VAL A 265 19.36 -6.84 -9.89
N ARG A 266 18.74 -7.55 -10.84
CA ARG A 266 17.29 -7.80 -10.86
C ARG A 266 16.99 -9.13 -10.21
N ASP A 267 16.32 -9.09 -9.07
CA ASP A 267 15.81 -10.27 -8.39
C ASP A 267 14.31 -10.42 -8.68
N THR A 268 13.90 -11.58 -9.18
CA THR A 268 12.50 -11.91 -9.46
C THR A 268 12.05 -12.99 -8.50
N GLY A 269 10.81 -12.89 -8.03
CA GLY A 269 10.23 -13.89 -7.17
C GLY A 269 8.72 -13.82 -7.10
N ASP A 270 8.17 -14.75 -6.34
CA ASP A 270 6.74 -14.89 -6.17
C ASP A 270 6.37 -14.52 -4.73
N PHE A 271 5.28 -13.76 -4.59
CA PHE A 271 4.67 -13.55 -3.28
C PHE A 271 3.58 -14.59 -3.03
N THR A 272 3.57 -15.12 -1.82
CA THR A 272 2.42 -15.84 -1.26
C THR A 272 1.83 -14.98 -0.16
N VAL A 273 0.56 -14.61 -0.33
CA VAL A 273 -0.23 -13.87 0.67
C VAL A 273 -1.32 -14.79 1.17
N THR A 274 -1.51 -14.90 2.48
CA THR A 274 -2.59 -15.70 3.06
C THR A 274 -3.47 -14.85 3.96
N LEU A 275 -4.79 -14.98 3.82
CA LEU A 275 -5.79 -14.40 4.72
C LEU A 275 -6.88 -15.46 4.94
N GLY A 276 -7.10 -15.88 6.19
CA GLY A 276 -8.07 -16.92 6.48
C GLY A 276 -7.81 -18.19 5.65
N ASN A 277 -8.79 -18.59 4.84
CA ASN A 277 -8.73 -19.77 3.97
C ASN A 277 -8.20 -19.48 2.55
N THR A 278 -7.85 -18.22 2.26
CA THR A 278 -7.47 -17.76 0.93
C THR A 278 -5.97 -17.59 0.84
N THR A 279 -5.39 -18.09 -0.25
CA THR A 279 -3.99 -17.87 -0.62
C THR A 279 -3.91 -17.17 -1.97
N TRP A 280 -3.35 -15.96 -2.01
CA TRP A 280 -2.96 -15.31 -3.26
C TRP A 280 -1.54 -15.67 -3.62
N LYS A 281 -1.33 -16.09 -4.87
CA LYS A 281 -0.01 -16.34 -5.46
C LYS A 281 0.25 -15.27 -6.51
N LEU A 282 1.20 -14.39 -6.23
CA LEU A 282 1.58 -13.30 -7.13
C LEU A 282 2.89 -13.67 -7.80
N HIS A 283 2.86 -13.88 -9.11
CA HIS A 283 4.01 -14.39 -9.84
C HIS A 283 4.90 -13.29 -10.43
N GLY A 284 6.21 -13.50 -10.42
CA GLY A 284 7.15 -12.72 -11.22
C GLY A 284 7.26 -11.24 -10.83
N VAL A 285 7.13 -10.91 -9.54
CA VAL A 285 7.42 -9.57 -9.03
C VAL A 285 8.94 -9.39 -9.00
N SER A 286 9.44 -8.30 -9.58
CA SER A 286 10.88 -8.03 -9.66
C SER A 286 11.30 -6.80 -8.87
N PHE A 287 12.50 -6.87 -8.29
CA PHE A 287 13.17 -5.78 -7.59
C PHE A 287 14.56 -5.58 -8.20
N ASP A 288 14.89 -4.35 -8.57
CA ASP A 288 16.20 -3.98 -9.07
C ASP A 288 16.97 -3.27 -7.96
N SER A 289 18.18 -3.73 -7.66
CA SER A 289 19.11 -3.05 -6.74
C SER A 289 20.39 -2.62 -7.43
N PRO A 290 21.01 -1.51 -7.00
CA PRO A 290 22.28 -1.07 -7.59
C PRO A 290 23.37 -2.14 -7.50
N ASP A 291 24.09 -2.34 -8.60
CA ASP A 291 25.25 -3.23 -8.67
C ASP A 291 26.56 -2.44 -8.67
N LEU A 292 27.28 -2.52 -7.54
CA LEU A 292 28.52 -1.77 -7.31
C LEU A 292 29.72 -2.34 -8.07
N THR A 293 29.59 -3.52 -8.68
CA THR A 293 30.72 -4.24 -9.29
C THR A 293 30.86 -4.00 -10.78
N ARG A 294 29.82 -3.45 -11.41
CA ARG A 294 29.78 -3.21 -12.85
C ARG A 294 29.86 -1.71 -13.16
N PRO A 295 30.38 -1.34 -14.34
CA PRO A 295 30.38 0.04 -14.77
C PRO A 295 29.00 0.46 -15.30
N VAL A 296 28.69 1.73 -15.13
CA VAL A 296 27.61 2.41 -15.85
C VAL A 296 27.87 2.41 -17.35
N ILE A 297 26.80 2.35 -18.13
CA ILE A 297 26.85 2.59 -19.59
C ILE A 297 26.39 4.02 -19.82
N TYR A 298 27.05 4.76 -20.70
CA TYR A 298 26.71 6.15 -20.98
C TYR A 298 26.79 6.50 -22.46
N VAL A 299 26.01 7.51 -22.85
CA VAL A 299 26.00 8.15 -24.16
C VAL A 299 26.17 9.64 -23.96
N LYS A 300 27.10 10.25 -24.70
CA LYS A 300 27.33 11.69 -24.69
C LYS A 300 26.29 12.37 -25.55
N GLN A 301 25.59 13.35 -24.99
CA GLN A 301 24.64 14.18 -25.70
C GLN A 301 25.17 15.61 -25.80
N ALA A 302 24.91 16.24 -26.95
CA ALA A 302 25.18 17.66 -27.16
C ALA A 302 24.14 18.24 -28.12
N VAL A 303 23.55 19.37 -27.75
CA VAL A 303 22.56 20.09 -28.57
C VAL A 303 22.84 21.60 -28.55
N PRO A 304 22.43 22.34 -29.59
CA PRO A 304 22.50 23.79 -29.57
C PRO A 304 21.75 24.37 -28.38
N MET A 305 22.34 25.38 -27.74
CA MET A 305 21.68 26.16 -26.68
C MET A 305 20.49 26.92 -27.26
N THR A 306 19.39 26.97 -26.51
CA THR A 306 18.25 27.82 -26.87
C THR A 306 18.58 29.30 -26.67
N PRO A 307 17.81 30.24 -27.25
CA PRO A 307 17.96 31.66 -26.94
C PRO A 307 17.86 31.97 -25.43
N GLU A 308 17.01 31.22 -24.70
CA GLU A 308 16.87 31.33 -23.25
C GLU A 308 18.13 30.85 -22.52
N ASP A 309 18.69 29.71 -22.91
CA ASP A 309 19.96 29.18 -22.37
C ASP A 309 21.09 30.21 -22.57
N LEU A 310 21.17 30.83 -23.76
CA LEU A 310 22.19 31.84 -24.08
C LEU A 310 22.05 33.11 -23.25
N VAL A 311 20.83 33.48 -22.85
CA VAL A 311 20.59 34.62 -21.96
C VAL A 311 20.93 34.28 -20.52
N LYS A 312 20.57 33.07 -20.07
CA LYS A 312 20.79 32.60 -18.70
C LYS A 312 22.28 32.38 -18.42
N TYR A 313 23.01 31.79 -19.35
CA TYR A 313 24.41 31.38 -19.18
C TYR A 313 25.38 32.27 -19.95
N LYS A 314 25.17 33.59 -19.97
CA LYS A 314 26.06 34.53 -20.71
C LYS A 314 27.51 34.48 -20.21
N PRO A 315 28.51 34.53 -21.11
CA PRO A 315 29.91 34.63 -20.71
C PRO A 315 30.15 35.97 -19.99
N GLY A 316 30.57 35.91 -18.72
CA GLY A 316 30.92 37.09 -17.91
C GLY A 316 30.06 37.31 -16.65
N ASN A 317 28.94 36.60 -16.51
CA ASN A 317 28.34 36.40 -15.18
C ASN A 317 29.14 35.28 -14.53
N GLY A 318 29.74 35.56 -13.38
CA GLY A 318 30.80 34.76 -12.77
C GLY A 318 30.58 33.24 -12.82
N PHE A 319 31.69 32.52 -12.91
CA PHE A 319 31.77 31.09 -12.63
C PHE A 319 31.13 30.86 -11.25
N ASP A 320 29.86 30.53 -11.24
CA ASP A 320 29.12 30.20 -10.03
C ASP A 320 29.06 28.66 -9.97
N PRO A 321 29.98 28.02 -9.24
CA PRO A 321 29.94 26.58 -9.06
C PRO A 321 28.65 26.10 -8.38
N ASP A 322 27.86 26.98 -7.75
CA ASP A 322 26.59 26.62 -7.08
C ASP A 322 25.39 26.60 -8.04
N VAL A 323 25.49 27.20 -9.24
CA VAL A 323 24.42 27.13 -10.27
C VAL A 323 24.43 25.78 -11.01
N GLN A 324 25.52 25.03 -10.98
CA GLN A 324 25.57 23.68 -11.57
C GLN A 324 24.99 22.59 -10.64
N ALA A 325 24.68 22.91 -9.38
CA ALA A 325 24.18 21.95 -8.40
C ALA A 325 22.65 22.00 -8.17
N THR A 326 21.97 23.08 -8.59
CA THR A 326 20.65 23.44 -8.02
C THR A 326 19.42 23.27 -8.93
N GLU A 327 19.53 22.92 -10.21
CA GLU A 327 18.35 22.57 -11.04
C GLU A 327 17.94 21.09 -10.95
N GLY A 328 18.00 20.53 -9.74
CA GLY A 328 17.47 19.20 -9.41
C GLY A 328 16.50 19.16 -8.22
N ASP A 329 16.29 20.27 -7.50
CA ASP A 329 15.36 20.30 -6.36
C ASP A 329 13.98 20.83 -6.81
N ARG A 330 13.21 19.94 -7.41
CA ARG A 330 11.76 19.95 -7.21
C ARG A 330 11.43 18.76 -6.32
N THR A 331 11.50 19.02 -5.03
CA THR A 331 10.90 18.24 -3.96
C THR A 331 9.47 17.86 -4.35
N ALA A 332 9.26 16.59 -4.72
CA ALA A 332 7.99 15.93 -4.48
C ALA A 332 7.93 15.68 -2.98
N ALA A 333 7.42 16.66 -2.24
CA ALA A 333 7.06 16.49 -0.85
C ALA A 333 5.90 15.49 -0.77
N VAL A 334 6.20 14.22 -0.52
CA VAL A 334 5.27 13.33 0.18
C VAL A 334 5.52 13.60 1.67
N GLY A 335 4.77 14.56 2.20
CA GLY A 335 4.77 14.86 3.63
C GLY A 335 4.23 13.67 4.40
N LEU A 336 5.09 13.08 5.23
CA LEU A 336 4.70 12.28 6.38
C LEU A 336 4.20 13.24 7.47
N SER A 337 2.91 13.14 7.77
CA SER A 337 2.30 13.49 9.06
C SER A 337 1.30 12.41 9.40
#